data_AF-A0A2K3JXJ4-F1
#
_entry.id   AF-A0A2K3JXJ4-F1
#
_cell.length_a   1.000
_cell.length_b   1.000
_cell.length_c   1.000
_cell.angle_alpha   90.00
_cell.angle_beta   90.00
_cell.angle_gamma   90.00
#
_symmetry.space_group_name_H-M   'P 1'
#
loop_
_entity.id
_entity.type
_entity.pdbx_description
1 polymer ?
#
loop_
_entity_poly.entity_id
_entity_poly.type
_entity_poly.pdbx_seq_one_letter_code
_entity_poly.pdbx_strand_id
1 'polypeptide(L)'
;MYLVGWKKITQPRRFGGLGVRIARFQNVSLLGKLVWEILHSPDKLWVKLFEERYLKGRLPFNNSVAGGSVVWNSMSKALTVLQDGFTFKIGDGNANFWYDSWVFKEKICSMIPFVAIQDTTVKINEVWSNGKWNLEELYTRLPEFVKT
;
A
#
# COMPACT_ATOMS: atom_id res chain seq x y z
N MET A 1 -21.66 -24.77 33.89
CA MET A 1 -20.45 -24.06 33.42
C MET A 1 -20.91 -22.96 32.46
N TYR A 2 -20.86 -21.69 32.86
CA TYR A 2 -21.32 -20.58 32.02
C TYR A 2 -20.18 -20.11 31.12
N LEU A 3 -20.31 -20.30 29.80
CA LEU A 3 -19.36 -19.78 28.83
C LEU A 3 -19.61 -18.29 28.66
N VAL A 4 -18.63 -17.47 29.02
CA VAL A 4 -18.67 -16.03 28.83
C VAL A 4 -18.25 -15.72 27.39
N GLY A 5 -19.08 -14.95 26.67
CA GLY A 5 -18.83 -14.62 25.27
C GLY A 5 -17.50 -13.90 25.04
N TRP A 6 -16.80 -14.26 23.97
CA TRP A 6 -15.45 -13.78 23.65
C TRP A 6 -15.33 -12.27 23.54
N LYS A 7 -16.41 -11.59 23.11
CA LYS A 7 -16.51 -10.12 23.08
C LYS A 7 -16.39 -9.46 24.46
N LYS A 8 -16.83 -10.13 25.53
CA LYS A 8 -16.76 -9.61 26.91
C LYS A 8 -15.37 -9.83 27.51
N ILE A 9 -14.74 -10.97 27.21
CA ILE A 9 -13.41 -11.32 27.72
C ILE A 9 -12.31 -10.43 27.13
N THR A 10 -12.42 -10.06 25.86
CA THR A 10 -11.40 -9.27 25.15
C THR A 10 -11.46 -7.78 25.45
N GLN A 11 -12.45 -7.31 26.23
CA GLN A 11 -12.50 -5.92 26.65
C GLN A 11 -11.37 -5.58 27.62
N PRO A 12 -10.90 -4.31 27.62
CA PRO A 12 -9.97 -3.82 28.63
C PRO A 12 -10.50 -4.07 30.06
N ARG A 13 -9.59 -4.30 31.02
CA ARG A 13 -9.97 -4.52 32.44
C ARG A 13 -10.84 -3.41 33.01
N ARG A 14 -10.60 -2.16 32.60
CA ARG A 14 -11.43 -0.99 32.96
C ARG A 14 -12.91 -1.08 32.55
N PHE A 15 -13.24 -1.93 31.59
CA PHE A 15 -14.61 -2.16 31.11
C PHE A 15 -15.16 -3.53 31.55
N GLY A 16 -14.53 -4.20 32.52
CA GLY A 16 -15.01 -5.48 33.06
C GLY A 16 -14.65 -6.71 32.21
N GLY A 17 -13.72 -6.57 31.26
CA GLY A 17 -13.10 -7.69 30.56
C GLY A 17 -11.80 -8.17 31.21
N LEU A 18 -11.18 -9.21 30.64
CA LEU A 18 -9.90 -9.74 31.15
C LEU A 18 -8.68 -9.02 30.55
N GLY A 19 -8.87 -8.15 29.56
CA GLY A 19 -7.80 -7.45 28.85
C GLY A 19 -7.05 -8.34 27.85
N VAL A 20 -7.62 -9.48 27.46
CA VAL A 20 -7.01 -10.39 26.48
C VAL A 20 -7.10 -9.79 25.09
N ARG A 21 -5.95 -9.68 24.40
CA ARG A 21 -5.92 -9.18 23.01
C ARG A 21 -6.54 -10.21 22.07
N ILE A 22 -7.29 -9.73 21.09
CA ILE A 22 -7.86 -10.58 20.05
C ILE A 22 -6.74 -11.06 19.14
N ALA A 23 -6.51 -12.37 19.09
CA ALA A 23 -5.43 -12.99 18.33
C ALA A 23 -5.40 -12.56 16.85
N ARG A 24 -6.58 -12.36 16.24
CA ARG A 24 -6.69 -11.86 14.86
C ARG A 24 -5.99 -10.51 14.67
N PHE A 25 -6.19 -9.55 15.56
CA PHE A 25 -5.54 -8.23 15.46
C PHE A 25 -4.04 -8.33 15.71
N GLN A 26 -3.62 -9.21 16.62
CA GLN A 26 -2.21 -9.44 16.89
C GLN A 26 -1.52 -10.06 15.67
N ASN A 27 -2.15 -11.02 14.99
CA ASN A 27 -1.64 -11.59 13.75
C ASN A 27 -1.53 -10.54 12.64
N VAL A 28 -2.54 -9.68 12.47
CA VAL A 28 -2.47 -8.57 11.50
C VAL A 28 -1.31 -7.63 11.81
N SER A 29 -1.07 -7.29 13.08
CA SER A 29 0.06 -6.43 13.47
C SER A 29 1.42 -7.07 13.20
N LEU A 30 1.55 -8.39 13.41
CA LEU A 30 2.77 -9.14 13.11
C LEU A 30 3.04 -9.21 11.61
N LEU A 31 1.99 -9.43 10.81
CA LEU A 31 2.10 -9.38 9.35
C LEU A 31 2.44 -7.95 8.87
N GLY A 32 1.90 -6.93 9.52
CA GLY A 32 2.26 -5.54 9.27
C GLY A 32 3.74 -5.25 9.53
N LYS A 33 4.34 -5.86 10.55
CA LYS A 33 5.78 -5.77 10.78
C LYS A 33 6.57 -6.39 9.61
N LEU A 34 6.12 -7.51 9.05
CA LEU A 34 6.78 -8.11 7.86
C LEU A 34 6.65 -7.19 6.64
N VAL A 35 5.48 -6.60 6.42
CA VAL A 35 5.28 -5.60 5.36
C VAL A 35 6.21 -4.40 5.54
N TRP A 36 6.34 -3.91 6.78
CA TRP A 36 7.26 -2.82 7.10
C TRP A 36 8.71 -3.17 6.75
N GLU A 37 9.16 -4.39 7.06
CA GLU A 37 10.50 -4.87 6.72
C GLU A 37 10.70 -5.01 5.21
N ILE A 38 9.69 -5.43 4.46
CA ILE A 38 9.74 -5.45 2.99
C ILE A 38 9.97 -4.04 2.44
N LEU A 39 9.33 -3.03 3.01
CA LEU A 39 9.42 -1.64 2.56
C LEU A 39 10.72 -0.93 2.97
N HIS A 40 11.26 -1.25 4.16
CA HIS A 40 12.35 -0.48 4.78
C HIS A 40 13.66 -1.26 4.93
N SER A 41 13.68 -2.56 4.63
CA SER A 41 14.85 -3.41 4.80
C SER A 41 15.09 -4.33 3.59
N PRO A 42 15.35 -3.75 2.40
CA PRO A 42 15.56 -4.52 1.17
C PRO A 42 16.80 -5.42 1.23
N ASP A 43 17.74 -5.15 2.14
CA ASP A 43 18.97 -5.92 2.28
C ASP A 43 18.78 -7.32 2.86
N LYS A 44 17.65 -7.58 3.53
CA LYS A 44 17.35 -8.89 4.13
C LYS A 44 17.14 -9.92 3.04
N LEU A 45 17.84 -11.06 3.15
CA LEU A 45 17.75 -12.16 2.17
C LEU A 45 16.30 -12.62 1.90
N TRP A 46 15.51 -12.75 2.96
CA TRP A 46 14.11 -13.16 2.81
C TRP A 46 13.29 -12.10 2.07
N VAL A 47 13.59 -10.81 2.25
CA VAL A 47 12.93 -9.71 1.53
C VAL A 47 13.29 -9.75 0.05
N LYS A 48 14.58 -9.91 -0.31
CA LYS A 48 15.01 -10.03 -1.71
C LYS A 48 14.33 -11.19 -2.43
N LEU A 49 14.34 -12.38 -1.80
CA LEU A 49 13.64 -13.56 -2.33
C LEU A 49 12.13 -13.31 -2.47
N PHE A 50 11.54 -12.63 -1.48
CA PHE A 50 10.12 -12.31 -1.48
C PHE A 50 9.76 -11.35 -2.61
N GLU A 51 10.58 -10.32 -2.79
CA GLU A 51 10.42 -9.29 -3.80
C GLU A 51 10.51 -9.88 -5.20
N GLU A 52 11.53 -10.67 -5.50
CA GLU A 52 11.68 -11.32 -6.81
C GLU A 52 10.54 -12.29 -7.11
N ARG A 53 10.08 -13.04 -6.11
CA ARG A 53 9.05 -14.06 -6.29
C ARG A 53 7.64 -13.49 -6.44
N TYR A 54 7.28 -12.51 -5.61
CA TYR A 54 5.90 -12.04 -5.49
C TYR A 54 5.68 -10.61 -5.95
N LEU A 55 6.64 -9.71 -5.72
CA LEU A 55 6.46 -8.29 -6.01
C LEU A 55 6.90 -7.92 -7.42
N LYS A 56 7.97 -8.53 -7.95
CA LYS A 56 8.54 -8.28 -9.29
C LYS A 56 8.73 -6.78 -9.57
N GLY A 57 9.26 -6.04 -8.59
CA GLY A 57 9.47 -4.60 -8.67
C GLY A 57 8.21 -3.73 -8.51
N ARG A 58 7.06 -4.33 -8.19
CA ARG A 58 5.82 -3.59 -7.89
C ARG A 58 5.65 -3.37 -6.39
N LEU A 59 4.99 -2.28 -6.03
CA LEU A 59 4.63 -2.01 -4.65
C LEU A 59 3.77 -3.15 -4.07
N PRO A 60 3.97 -3.54 -2.79
CA PRO A 60 3.18 -4.59 -2.13
C PRO A 60 1.67 -4.37 -2.22
N PHE A 61 1.22 -3.11 -2.22
CA PHE A 61 -0.19 -2.73 -2.27
C PHE A 61 -0.81 -2.79 -3.67
N ASN A 62 -0.01 -2.91 -4.74
CA ASN A 62 -0.47 -2.93 -6.13
C ASN A 62 -0.51 -4.36 -6.71
N ASN A 63 -0.36 -5.38 -5.86
CA ASN A 63 -0.21 -6.77 -6.28
C ASN A 63 -1.48 -7.59 -6.07
N SER A 64 -2.12 -7.97 -7.18
CA SER A 64 -3.16 -9.00 -7.25
C SER A 64 -2.52 -10.33 -7.66
N VAL A 65 -1.59 -10.87 -6.85
CA VAL A 65 -1.02 -12.18 -7.14
C VAL A 65 -1.93 -13.26 -6.57
N ALA A 66 -2.79 -13.80 -7.43
CA ALA A 66 -3.52 -15.04 -7.17
C ALA A 66 -2.57 -16.25 -7.27
N GLY A 67 -2.67 -17.19 -6.33
CA GLY A 67 -1.92 -18.46 -6.39
C GLY A 67 -0.53 -18.49 -5.73
N GLY A 68 -0.32 -17.75 -4.64
CA GLY A 68 0.94 -17.77 -3.88
C GLY A 68 0.97 -18.73 -2.67
N SER A 69 2.06 -18.65 -1.90
CA SER A 69 2.21 -19.41 -0.65
C SER A 69 1.17 -18.98 0.39
N VAL A 70 0.93 -19.83 1.39
CA VAL A 70 0.03 -19.51 2.52
C VAL A 70 0.45 -18.22 3.23
N VAL A 71 1.76 -17.99 3.33
CA VAL A 71 2.34 -16.77 3.92
C VAL A 71 1.99 -15.54 3.07
N TRP A 72 2.20 -15.61 1.75
CA TRP A 72 1.82 -14.51 0.86
C TRP A 72 0.31 -14.22 0.89
N ASN A 73 -0.53 -15.25 0.88
CA ASN A 73 -1.98 -15.07 0.94
C ASN A 73 -2.41 -14.42 2.27
N SER A 74 -1.75 -14.76 3.38
CA SER A 74 -2.00 -14.15 4.68
C SER A 74 -1.52 -12.69 4.72
N MET A 75 -0.34 -12.40 4.18
CA MET A 75 0.17 -11.03 4.06
C MET A 75 -0.69 -10.17 3.13
N SER A 76 -1.13 -10.71 2.00
CA SER A 76 -2.02 -10.00 1.06
C SER A 76 -3.32 -9.57 1.75
N LYS A 77 -3.91 -10.45 2.57
CA LYS A 77 -5.09 -10.11 3.39
C LYS A 77 -4.79 -9.10 4.50
N ALA A 78 -3.58 -9.10 5.06
CA ALA A 78 -3.19 -8.10 6.04
C ALA A 78 -2.91 -6.75 5.37
N LEU A 79 -2.30 -6.74 4.18
CA LEU A 79 -2.04 -5.55 3.38
C LEU A 79 -3.33 -4.79 3.06
N THR A 80 -4.42 -5.48 2.71
CA THR A 80 -5.72 -4.81 2.46
C THR A 80 -6.28 -4.15 3.71
N VAL A 81 -6.10 -4.75 4.90
CA VAL A 81 -6.53 -4.15 6.18
C VAL A 81 -5.62 -2.99 6.59
N LEU A 82 -4.33 -3.10 6.28
CA LEU A 82 -3.34 -2.09 6.66
C LEU A 82 -3.25 -0.93 5.66
N GLN A 83 -3.78 -1.08 4.44
CA GLN A 83 -3.72 -0.07 3.38
C GLN A 83 -4.22 1.29 3.85
N ASP A 84 -5.23 1.33 4.73
CA ASP A 84 -5.76 2.58 5.30
C ASP A 84 -4.79 3.28 6.26
N GLY A 85 -3.85 2.54 6.85
CA GLY A 85 -2.82 3.07 7.75
C GLY A 85 -1.51 3.44 7.07
N PHE A 86 -1.34 3.13 5.78
CA PHE A 86 -0.16 3.48 5.01
C PHE A 86 -0.49 4.64 4.06
N THR A 87 0.37 5.66 4.04
CA THR A 87 0.32 6.73 3.05
C THR A 87 1.57 6.67 2.21
N PHE A 88 1.41 6.76 0.89
CA PHE A 88 2.54 6.81 -0.02
C PHE A 88 3.21 8.17 0.13
N LYS A 89 4.53 8.17 0.34
CA LYS A 89 5.34 9.38 0.30
C LYS A 89 6.23 9.28 -0.93
N ILE A 90 6.11 10.25 -1.82
CA ILE A 90 6.98 10.39 -2.98
C ILE A 90 8.41 10.58 -2.45
N GLY A 91 9.27 9.61 -2.73
CA GLY A 91 10.68 9.65 -2.37
C GLY A 91 11.49 10.38 -3.45
N ASP A 92 12.19 9.61 -4.27
CA ASP A 92 13.03 10.08 -5.39
C ASP A 92 12.23 10.49 -6.65
N GLY A 93 10.90 10.33 -6.62
CA GLY A 93 10.00 10.65 -7.73
C GLY A 93 10.17 9.75 -8.95
N ASN A 94 10.81 8.59 -8.80
CA ASN A 94 11.10 7.67 -9.91
C ASN A 94 9.89 6.80 -10.30
N ALA A 95 8.82 6.86 -9.52
CA ALA A 95 7.54 6.23 -9.82
C ALA A 95 6.85 6.90 -11.02
N ASN A 96 6.03 6.12 -11.73
CA ASN A 96 5.32 6.58 -12.90
C ASN A 96 4.14 7.49 -12.50
N PHE A 97 4.01 8.62 -13.18
CA PHE A 97 2.98 9.61 -12.88
C PHE A 97 1.55 9.06 -13.09
N TRP A 98 1.32 8.21 -14.09
CA TRP A 98 -0.03 7.75 -14.46
C TRP A 98 -0.43 6.40 -13.86
N TYR A 99 0.51 5.46 -13.83
CA TYR A 99 0.23 4.04 -13.57
C TYR A 99 0.57 3.59 -12.15
N ASP A 100 1.28 4.40 -11.38
CA ASP A 100 1.52 4.14 -9.96
C ASP A 100 0.52 4.90 -9.08
N SER A 101 0.20 4.30 -7.94
CA SER A 101 -0.79 4.83 -7.00
C SER A 101 -0.09 5.71 -5.96
N TRP A 102 0.33 6.91 -6.38
CA TRP A 102 1.19 7.79 -5.58
C TRP A 102 0.49 9.01 -4.96
N VAL A 103 -0.62 9.50 -5.55
CA VAL A 103 -1.48 10.56 -4.97
C VAL A 103 -2.68 9.99 -4.23
N PHE A 104 -3.29 8.95 -4.80
CA PHE A 104 -4.54 8.39 -4.32
C PHE A 104 -4.38 6.90 -3.99
N LYS A 105 -5.42 6.27 -3.44
CA LYS A 105 -5.47 4.80 -3.34
C LYS A 105 -5.61 4.13 -4.72
N GLU A 106 -5.82 4.93 -5.77
CA GLU A 106 -5.96 4.50 -7.16
C GLU A 106 -4.98 5.25 -8.09
N LYS A 107 -4.82 4.71 -9.29
CA LYS A 107 -3.94 5.24 -10.33
C LYS A 107 -4.57 6.48 -10.96
N ILE A 108 -3.78 7.47 -11.35
CA ILE A 108 -4.32 8.64 -12.05
C ILE A 108 -4.95 8.22 -13.39
N CYS A 109 -4.39 7.21 -14.07
CA CYS A 109 -4.93 6.72 -15.34
C CYS A 109 -6.36 6.16 -15.25
N SER A 110 -6.84 5.72 -14.07
CA SER A 110 -8.22 5.25 -13.92
C SER A 110 -9.23 6.39 -13.73
N MET A 111 -8.76 7.61 -13.48
CA MET A 111 -9.60 8.80 -13.27
C MET A 111 -9.82 9.60 -14.56
N ILE A 112 -9.16 9.22 -15.65
CA ILE A 112 -9.22 9.92 -16.95
C ILE A 112 -9.56 8.95 -18.08
N PRO A 113 -10.17 9.44 -19.18
CA PRO A 113 -10.61 8.56 -20.26
C PRO A 113 -9.46 7.92 -21.04
N PHE A 114 -8.32 8.61 -21.15
CA PHE A 114 -7.13 8.12 -21.85
C PHE A 114 -5.88 8.87 -21.38
N VAL A 115 -4.71 8.23 -21.53
CA VAL A 115 -3.37 8.82 -21.37
C VAL A 115 -2.75 8.92 -22.76
N ALA A 116 -2.17 10.07 -23.11
CA ALA A 116 -1.45 10.25 -24.35
C ALA A 116 -0.21 9.33 -24.37
N ILE A 117 0.09 8.73 -25.53
CA ILE A 117 1.19 7.74 -25.67
C ILE A 117 2.52 8.36 -25.20
N GLN A 118 2.72 9.64 -25.49
CA GLN A 118 3.88 10.43 -25.11
C GLN A 118 4.05 10.55 -23.59
N ASP A 119 2.96 10.54 -22.83
CA ASP A 119 3.00 10.73 -21.39
C ASP A 119 3.12 9.41 -20.61
N THR A 120 2.99 8.26 -21.28
CA THR A 120 2.94 6.92 -20.67
C THR A 120 4.16 6.63 -19.78
N THR A 121 5.33 7.14 -20.15
CA THR A 121 6.61 6.91 -19.47
C THR A 121 6.99 8.01 -18.47
N VAL A 122 6.17 9.05 -18.34
CA VAL A 122 6.49 10.22 -17.50
C VAL A 122 6.61 9.83 -16.03
N LYS A 123 7.68 10.30 -15.39
CA LYS A 123 7.96 10.08 -13.97
C LYS A 123 7.59 11.30 -13.14
N ILE A 124 7.31 11.09 -11.87
CA ILE A 124 6.92 12.18 -10.96
C ILE A 124 8.02 13.25 -10.85
N ASN A 125 9.29 12.87 -10.83
CA ASN A 125 10.42 13.81 -10.76
C ASN A 125 10.58 14.69 -12.02
N GLU A 126 10.01 14.30 -13.15
CA GLU A 126 9.99 15.11 -14.37
C GLU A 126 8.91 16.20 -14.28
N VAL A 127 7.76 15.86 -13.68
CA VAL A 127 6.60 16.77 -13.57
C VAL A 127 6.59 17.59 -12.27
N TRP A 128 7.39 17.22 -11.27
CA TRP A 128 7.50 17.90 -9.99
C TRP A 128 8.91 18.43 -9.78
N SER A 129 9.06 19.75 -9.84
CA SER A 129 10.35 20.43 -9.67
C SER A 129 10.20 21.66 -8.79
N ASN A 130 11.13 21.87 -7.85
CA ASN A 130 11.20 23.06 -6.99
C ASN A 130 9.89 23.40 -6.25
N GLY A 131 9.12 22.39 -5.83
CA GLY A 131 7.86 22.58 -5.09
C GLY A 131 6.68 23.01 -5.96
N LYS A 132 6.79 22.91 -7.29
CA LYS A 132 5.72 23.21 -8.24
C LYS A 132 5.51 22.05 -9.22
N TRP A 133 4.26 21.86 -9.64
CA TRP A 133 3.90 20.92 -10.69
C TRP A 133 3.99 21.59 -12.07
N ASN A 134 4.82 21.03 -12.96
CA ASN A 134 4.95 21.43 -14.35
C ASN A 134 4.00 20.63 -15.25
N LEU A 135 2.69 20.70 -14.95
CA LEU A 135 1.66 19.92 -15.68
C LEU A 135 1.41 20.42 -17.10
N GLU A 136 1.97 21.57 -17.48
CA GLU A 136 1.81 22.18 -18.80
C GLU A 136 2.57 21.43 -19.90
N GLU A 137 3.57 20.62 -19.53
CA GLU A 137 4.34 19.80 -20.46
C GLU A 137 3.63 18.49 -20.82
N LEU A 138 2.55 18.14 -20.12
CA LEU A 138 1.77 16.94 -20.39
C LEU A 138 0.83 17.15 -21.57
N TYR A 139 0.80 16.18 -22.50
CA TYR A 139 -0.16 16.16 -23.60
C TYR A 139 -1.57 15.76 -23.13
N THR A 140 -1.64 15.04 -22.01
CA THR A 140 -2.89 14.55 -21.39
C THR A 140 -3.50 15.64 -20.52
N ARG A 141 -4.75 16.00 -20.81
CA ARG A 141 -5.49 16.97 -19.99
C ARG A 141 -5.86 16.37 -18.63
N LEU A 142 -5.29 16.92 -17.58
CA LEU A 142 -5.65 16.60 -16.19
C LEU A 142 -6.93 17.34 -15.76
N PRO A 143 -7.89 16.66 -15.13
CA PRO A 143 -9.02 17.32 -14.48
C PRO A 143 -8.55 18.19 -13.31
N GLU A 144 -9.30 19.26 -12.99
CA GLU A 144 -8.86 20.27 -12.02
C GLU A 144 -8.64 19.72 -10.60
N PHE A 145 -9.33 18.65 -10.21
CA PHE A 145 -9.17 18.02 -8.89
C PHE A 145 -7.79 17.38 -8.67
N VAL A 146 -7.02 17.10 -9.73
CA VAL A 146 -5.66 16.56 -9.63
C VAL A 146 -4.62 17.68 -9.52
N LYS A 147 -5.01 18.93 -9.85
CA LYS A 147 -4.11 20.10 -9.86
C LYS A 147 -4.04 20.84 -8.52
N THR A 148 -4.84 20.44 -7.54
CA THR A 148 -4.95 21.08 -6.21
C THR A 148 -4.09 20.35 -5.20
#